data_AF-A0A7Y0X7U2-F1
#
_entry.id   AF-A0A7Y0X7U2-F1
#
_cell.length_a   1.000
_cell.length_b   1.000
_cell.length_c   1.000
_cell.angle_alpha   90.00
_cell.angle_beta   90.00
_cell.angle_gamma   90.00
#
_symmetry.space_group_name_H-M   'P 1'
#
loop_
_entity.id
_entity.type
_entity.pdbx_description
1 polymer ?
#
loop_
_entity_poly.entity_id
_entity_poly.type
_entity_poly.pdbx_seq_one_letter_code
_entity_poly.pdbx_strand_id
1 'polypeptide(L)'
;LLYSLTDADCGQDCGGPDPTPDPEGKLTSGVPVSGLSGSTGQVAYYYVDVEAGQRLTVQMYGGSGDADLYLRFGAKPALNAWDCRPFKYGNNETCTVSATQSGRYHVMIQGYSNYSGVSIQA
;
A
#
# COMPACT_ATOMS: atom_id res chain seq x y z
N LEU A 1 -16.38 -31.53 39.51
CA LEU A 1 -15.47 -30.51 38.95
C LEU A 1 -15.97 -30.14 37.57
N LEU A 2 -16.38 -28.89 37.39
CA LEU A 2 -16.78 -28.27 36.12
C LEU A 2 -15.54 -28.09 35.22
N TYR A 3 -15.70 -28.21 33.89
CA TYR A 3 -15.58 -27.08 32.95
C TYR A 3 -16.34 -27.40 31.66
N SER A 4 -16.95 -26.35 31.12
CA SER A 4 -18.10 -26.32 30.23
C SER A 4 -17.75 -26.46 28.75
N LEU A 5 -18.73 -26.95 27.99
CA LEU A 5 -18.79 -27.05 26.54
C LEU A 5 -19.04 -25.68 25.89
N THR A 6 -18.56 -25.50 24.65
CA THR A 6 -19.42 -25.06 23.54
C THR A 6 -18.80 -25.45 22.20
N ASP A 7 -19.61 -26.15 21.43
CA ASP A 7 -19.49 -26.53 20.03
C ASP A 7 -19.93 -25.34 19.15
N ALA A 8 -19.22 -25.09 18.03
CA ALA A 8 -19.73 -24.38 16.85
C ALA A 8 -18.77 -24.54 15.65
N ASP A 9 -19.20 -25.36 14.69
CA ASP A 9 -19.20 -25.07 13.24
C ASP A 9 -17.91 -24.46 12.64
N CYS A 10 -17.13 -25.28 11.91
CA CYS A 10 -16.00 -24.81 11.11
C CYS A 10 -16.49 -24.04 9.87
N GLY A 11 -16.89 -22.78 10.09
CA GLY A 11 -17.02 -21.76 9.05
C GLY A 11 -15.69 -21.02 8.88
N GLN A 12 -15.08 -21.13 7.69
CA GLN A 12 -13.88 -20.41 7.25
C GLN A 12 -12.52 -20.82 7.86
N ASP A 13 -12.13 -22.08 7.63
CA ASP A 13 -10.77 -22.33 7.09
C ASP A 13 -10.74 -21.67 5.68
N CYS A 14 -9.95 -20.64 5.36
CA CYS A 14 -8.49 -20.61 5.42
C CYS A 14 -7.98 -19.23 5.89
N GLY A 15 -7.12 -19.21 6.92
CA GLY A 15 -6.33 -18.04 7.29
C GLY A 15 -5.32 -17.68 6.19
N GLY A 16 -5.72 -16.83 5.24
CA GLY A 16 -4.78 -16.03 4.45
C GLY A 16 -4.12 -14.98 5.37
N PRO A 17 -2.90 -14.49 5.05
CA PRO A 17 -2.33 -13.38 5.79
C PRO A 17 -3.30 -12.20 5.67
N ASP A 18 -3.89 -11.81 6.80
CA ASP A 18 -4.65 -10.58 6.89
C ASP A 18 -3.72 -9.43 6.48
N PRO A 19 -4.05 -8.64 5.44
CA PRO A 19 -3.22 -7.55 4.95
C PRO A 19 -3.31 -6.35 5.89
N THR A 20 -3.02 -6.57 7.17
CA THR A 20 -2.80 -5.48 8.10
C THR A 20 -1.61 -4.67 7.58
N PRO A 21 -1.72 -3.33 7.50
CA PRO A 21 -0.58 -2.51 7.18
C PRO A 21 0.53 -2.83 8.17
N ASP A 22 1.66 -3.30 7.64
CA ASP A 22 2.88 -3.45 8.41
C ASP A 22 3.10 -2.15 9.20
N PRO A 23 3.37 -2.22 10.52
CA PRO A 23 3.45 -1.02 11.35
C PRO A 23 4.56 -0.06 10.90
N GLU A 24 5.51 -0.53 10.10
CA GLU A 24 6.57 0.28 9.49
C GLU A 24 6.21 0.77 8.07
N GLY A 25 5.14 0.24 7.46
CA GLY A 25 4.69 0.56 6.11
C GLY A 25 5.42 -0.21 5.00
N LYS A 26 6.01 -1.36 5.31
CA LYS A 26 6.71 -2.17 4.30
C LYS A 26 5.73 -2.84 3.33
N LEU A 27 5.89 -2.59 2.04
CA LEU A 27 5.22 -3.31 0.96
C LEU A 27 6.03 -4.53 0.56
N THR A 28 5.37 -5.66 0.45
CA THR A 28 5.96 -6.90 -0.05
C THR A 28 5.41 -7.18 -1.44
N SER A 29 6.28 -7.55 -2.38
CA SER A 29 5.90 -7.86 -3.76
C SER A 29 4.76 -8.87 -3.79
N GLY A 30 3.66 -8.53 -4.44
CA GLY A 30 2.51 -9.43 -4.56
C GLY A 30 1.54 -9.45 -3.35
N VAL A 31 1.87 -8.76 -2.26
CA VAL A 31 1.01 -8.68 -1.07
C VAL A 31 0.39 -7.29 -0.99
N PRO A 32 -0.90 -7.13 -1.34
CA PRO A 32 -1.56 -5.85 -1.22
C PRO A 32 -1.81 -5.52 0.25
N VAL A 33 -1.61 -4.26 0.62
CA VAL A 33 -2.08 -3.68 1.88
C VAL A 33 -3.41 -2.99 1.59
N SER A 34 -4.48 -3.41 2.25
CA SER A 34 -5.84 -2.94 1.98
C SER A 34 -6.47 -2.26 3.20
N GLY A 35 -7.66 -1.70 3.04
CA GLY A 35 -8.36 -0.99 4.11
C GLY A 35 -7.76 0.39 4.44
N LEU A 36 -6.95 0.96 3.53
CA LEU A 36 -6.32 2.24 3.75
C LEU A 36 -7.35 3.36 3.74
N SER A 37 -7.22 4.27 4.70
CA SER A 37 -8.09 5.42 4.84
C SER A 37 -7.30 6.62 5.34
N GLY A 38 -7.76 7.81 4.97
CA GLY A 38 -7.14 9.08 5.32
C GLY A 38 -8.07 10.25 5.05
N SER A 39 -7.82 11.36 5.74
CA SER A 39 -8.52 12.63 5.51
C SER A 39 -7.76 13.50 4.51
N THR A 40 -8.39 14.55 3.99
CA THR A 40 -7.71 15.56 3.17
C THR A 40 -6.43 16.06 3.84
N GLY A 41 -5.32 16.01 3.09
CA GLY A 41 -3.98 16.40 3.56
C GLY A 41 -3.27 15.39 4.45
N GLN A 42 -3.92 14.28 4.84
CA GLN A 42 -3.23 13.17 5.52
C GLN A 42 -2.30 12.47 4.55
N VAL A 43 -1.13 12.07 5.07
CA VAL A 43 -0.13 11.32 4.34
C VAL A 43 0.15 10.02 5.06
N ALA A 44 0.20 8.93 4.30
CA ALA A 44 0.67 7.64 4.74
C ALA A 44 1.96 7.31 3.98
N TYR A 45 2.97 6.81 4.70
CA TYR A 45 4.25 6.45 4.13
C TYR A 45 4.39 4.94 4.09
N TYR A 46 4.82 4.44 2.94
CA TYR A 46 5.15 3.05 2.69
C TYR A 46 6.54 2.96 2.06
N TYR A 47 7.10 1.76 2.04
CA TYR A 47 8.36 1.52 1.34
C TYR A 47 8.49 0.09 0.85
N VAL A 48 9.29 -0.12 -0.18
CA VAL A 48 9.67 -1.45 -0.67
C VAL A 48 11.17 -1.47 -0.88
N ASP A 49 11.82 -2.52 -0.36
CA ASP A 49 13.23 -2.78 -0.62
C ASP A 49 13.32 -3.71 -1.83
N VAL A 50 14.04 -3.28 -2.86
CA VAL A 50 14.22 -4.04 -4.11
C VAL A 50 15.69 -4.11 -4.48
N GLU A 51 16.05 -5.15 -5.22
CA GLU A 51 17.38 -5.28 -5.80
C GLU A 51 17.45 -4.58 -7.16
N ALA A 52 18.66 -4.36 -7.67
CA ALA A 52 18.85 -3.73 -8.97
C ALA A 52 18.42 -4.64 -10.13
N GLY A 53 17.88 -4.04 -11.20
CA GLY A 53 17.54 -4.75 -12.43
C GLY A 53 16.22 -5.52 -12.40
N GLN A 54 15.41 -5.36 -11.35
CA GLN A 54 14.06 -5.90 -11.31
C GLN A 54 13.04 -4.90 -11.88
N ARG A 55 11.84 -5.39 -12.20
CA ARG A 55 10.69 -4.54 -12.53
C ARG A 55 9.84 -4.39 -11.28
N LEU A 56 9.73 -3.18 -10.75
CA LEU A 56 8.85 -2.84 -9.63
C LEU A 56 7.58 -2.20 -10.17
N THR A 57 6.41 -2.67 -9.74
CA THR A 57 5.12 -2.09 -10.12
C THR A 57 4.32 -1.77 -8.87
N VAL A 58 4.36 -0.50 -8.48
CA VAL A 58 3.54 -0.02 -7.37
C VAL A 58 2.20 0.44 -7.93
N GLN A 59 1.12 -0.21 -7.48
CA GLN A 59 -0.24 0.13 -7.88
C GLN A 59 -1.10 0.43 -6.66
N MET A 60 -1.90 1.48 -6.78
CA MET A 60 -2.97 1.81 -5.86
C MET A 60 -4.30 1.60 -6.58
N TYR A 61 -5.27 1.00 -5.89
CA TYR A 61 -6.57 0.67 -6.48
C TYR A 61 -7.67 0.49 -5.43
N GLY A 62 -8.92 0.53 -5.90
CA GLY A 62 -10.11 0.35 -5.06
C GLY A 62 -10.45 1.57 -4.20
N GLY A 63 -11.33 1.34 -3.23
CA GLY A 63 -11.81 2.38 -2.31
C GLY A 63 -12.64 3.48 -2.97
N SER A 64 -12.89 4.52 -2.17
CA SER A 64 -13.57 5.76 -2.58
C SER A 64 -12.75 6.97 -2.12
N GLY A 65 -12.94 8.11 -2.78
CA GLY A 65 -12.22 9.35 -2.48
C GLY A 65 -11.21 9.72 -3.55
N ASP A 66 -10.22 10.52 -3.16
CA ASP A 66 -9.13 10.94 -4.05
C ASP A 66 -7.82 10.89 -3.26
N ALA A 67 -7.06 9.82 -3.49
CA ALA A 67 -5.72 9.61 -2.98
C ALA A 67 -4.72 9.70 -4.13
N ASP A 68 -3.62 10.39 -3.90
CA ASP A 68 -2.49 10.54 -4.80
C ASP A 68 -1.32 9.66 -4.34
N LEU A 69 -0.71 8.95 -5.27
CA LEU A 69 0.46 8.09 -5.12
C LEU A 69 1.71 8.83 -5.57
N TYR A 70 2.69 8.84 -4.69
CA TYR A 70 4.02 9.39 -4.94
C TYR A 70 5.06 8.31 -4.69
N LEU A 71 5.92 8.06 -5.68
CA LEU A 71 7.05 7.14 -5.53
C LEU A 71 8.36 7.89 -5.71
N ARG A 72 9.34 7.59 -4.85
CA ARG A 72 10.69 8.15 -4.90
C ARG A 72 11.74 7.13 -4.46
N PHE A 73 12.86 7.07 -5.17
CA PHE A 73 13.97 6.18 -4.81
C PHE A 73 14.94 6.85 -3.82
N GLY A 74 15.40 6.10 -2.82
CA GLY A 74 16.48 6.50 -1.91
C GLY A 74 16.15 7.60 -0.90
N ALA A 75 14.99 8.25 -1.02
CA ALA A 75 14.53 9.28 -0.09
C ALA A 75 12.99 9.31 -0.01
N LYS A 76 12.46 9.84 1.10
CA LYS A 76 11.01 10.04 1.25
C LYS A 76 10.50 11.00 0.15
N PRO A 77 9.43 10.63 -0.58
CA PRO A 77 8.79 11.54 -1.51
C PRO A 77 8.22 12.75 -0.76
N ALA A 78 8.19 13.89 -1.44
CA ALA A 78 7.57 15.11 -0.96
C ALA A 78 6.65 15.66 -2.07
N LEU A 79 5.73 16.54 -1.70
CA LEU A 79 4.79 17.19 -2.63
C LEU A 79 5.45 18.06 -3.71
N ASN A 80 6.78 18.19 -3.69
CA ASN A 80 7.64 18.89 -4.65
C ASN A 80 8.78 18.01 -5.19
N ALA A 81 8.87 16.73 -4.81
CA ALA A 81 9.94 15.82 -5.20
C ALA A 81 9.44 14.36 -5.31
N TRP A 82 9.22 13.91 -6.55
CA TRP A 82 8.77 12.56 -6.90
C TRP A 82 9.48 12.06 -8.17
N ASP A 83 9.74 10.75 -8.23
CA ASP A 83 10.26 10.08 -9.43
C ASP A 83 9.13 9.57 -10.32
N CYS A 84 8.00 9.19 -9.71
CA CYS A 84 6.82 8.75 -10.44
C CYS A 84 5.54 9.30 -9.82
N ARG A 85 4.76 9.97 -10.67
CA ARG A 85 3.38 10.39 -10.43
C ARG A 85 2.62 10.23 -11.75
N PRO A 86 1.87 9.13 -11.94
CA PRO A 86 1.17 8.87 -13.18
C PRO A 86 -0.12 9.68 -13.12
N PHE A 87 -0.05 11.01 -13.35
CA PHE A 87 -1.13 12.02 -13.29
C PHE A 87 -2.52 11.55 -13.79
N LYS A 88 -3.18 10.65 -13.07
CA LYS A 88 -4.47 10.06 -13.39
C LYS A 88 -5.39 10.44 -12.26
N TYR A 89 -6.60 10.86 -12.63
CA TYR A 89 -7.61 11.22 -11.65
C TYR A 89 -8.13 9.97 -10.91
N GLY A 90 -8.20 10.06 -9.58
CA GLY A 90 -8.77 9.05 -8.68
C GLY A 90 -7.76 8.06 -8.10
N ASN A 91 -8.25 7.15 -7.27
CA ASN A 91 -7.43 6.23 -6.47
C ASN A 91 -6.69 5.13 -7.25
N ASN A 92 -6.75 5.15 -8.59
CA ASN A 92 -6.28 4.08 -9.44
C ASN A 92 -5.01 4.49 -10.19
N GLU A 93 -3.91 4.50 -9.45
CA GLU A 93 -2.61 4.97 -9.93
C GLU A 93 -1.60 3.82 -10.00
N THR A 94 -0.72 3.86 -11.00
CA THR A 94 0.28 2.80 -11.21
C THR A 94 1.61 3.38 -11.62
N CYS A 95 2.63 3.11 -10.81
CA CYS A 95 4.02 3.45 -11.05
C CYS A 95 4.83 2.21 -11.36
N THR A 96 5.33 2.12 -12.59
CA THR A 96 6.22 1.04 -13.01
C THR A 96 7.65 1.56 -13.15
N VAL A 97 8.57 0.94 -12.43
CA VAL A 97 10.01 1.15 -12.56
C VAL A 97 10.60 -0.06 -13.28
N SER A 98 10.96 0.11 -14.54
CA SER A 98 11.41 -0.98 -15.42
C SER A 98 12.78 -1.55 -15.09
N ALA A 99 13.65 -0.74 -14.49
CA ALA A 99 14.98 -1.14 -14.03
C ALA A 99 15.21 -0.52 -12.65
N THR A 100 14.90 -1.27 -11.60
CA THR A 100 15.12 -0.81 -10.24
C THR A 100 16.60 -0.64 -9.94
N GLN A 101 16.90 0.26 -9.01
CA GLN A 101 18.19 0.37 -8.36
C GLN A 101 18.11 -0.40 -7.05
N SER A 102 19.23 -1.00 -6.63
CA SER A 102 19.29 -1.68 -5.34
C SER A 102 19.10 -0.65 -4.22
N GLY A 103 18.09 -0.85 -3.39
CA GLY A 103 17.80 0.05 -2.28
C GLY A 103 16.31 0.19 -2.01
N ARG A 104 15.99 1.24 -1.25
CA ARG A 104 14.64 1.50 -0.77
C ARG A 104 13.90 2.45 -1.70
N TYR A 105 12.75 2.01 -2.18
CA TYR A 105 11.75 2.85 -2.82
C TYR A 105 10.74 3.26 -1.78
N HIS A 106 10.60 4.56 -1.58
CA HIS A 106 9.61 5.13 -0.70
C HIS A 106 8.36 5.46 -1.50
N VAL A 107 7.22 5.08 -0.95
CA VAL A 107 5.90 5.39 -1.49
C VAL A 107 5.17 6.25 -0.48
N MET A 108 4.47 7.28 -0.94
CA MET A 108 3.59 8.09 -0.12
C MET A 108 2.23 8.12 -0.77
N ILE A 109 1.21 7.90 0.05
CA ILE A 109 -0.18 8.15 -0.30
C ILE A 109 -0.58 9.45 0.39
N GLN A 110 -1.08 10.40 -0.37
CA GLN A 110 -1.66 11.62 0.16
C GLN A 110 -3.16 11.65 -0.18
N GLY A 111 -4.02 11.89 0.81
CA GLY A 111 -5.42 12.19 0.52
C GLY A 111 -5.56 13.59 -0.05
N TYR A 112 -5.77 13.74 -1.36
CA TYR A 112 -6.25 15.00 -1.93
C TYR A 112 -7.66 15.33 -1.40
N SER A 113 -8.48 14.29 -1.22
CA SER A 113 -9.72 14.32 -0.47
C SER A 113 -9.79 13.14 0.49
N ASN A 114 -10.78 13.12 1.39
CA ASN A 114 -11.02 11.96 2.24
C ASN A 114 -11.13 10.68 1.40
N TYR A 115 -10.33 9.68 1.74
CA TYR A 115 -10.31 8.38 1.08
C TYR A 115 -10.49 7.25 2.08
N SER A 116 -11.08 6.15 1.62
CA SER A 116 -11.31 4.96 2.44
C SER A 116 -11.41 3.69 1.60
N GLY A 117 -10.94 2.57 2.16
CA GLY A 117 -10.96 1.26 1.51
C GLY A 117 -9.98 1.14 0.35
N VAL A 118 -8.97 2.02 0.28
CA VAL A 118 -7.95 1.98 -0.76
C VAL A 118 -6.99 0.82 -0.49
N SER A 119 -6.50 0.19 -1.56
CA SER A 119 -5.46 -0.84 -1.50
C SER A 119 -4.23 -0.40 -2.25
N ILE A 120 -3.05 -0.78 -1.76
CA ILE A 120 -1.77 -0.54 -2.41
C ILE A 120 -0.96 -1.83 -2.47
N GLN A 121 -0.23 -2.02 -3.57
CA GLN A 121 0.61 -3.19 -3.79
C GLN A 121 1.89 -2.79 -4.52
N ALA A 122 2.98 -3.53 -4.31
CA ALA A 122 4.26 -3.42 -5.01
C ALA A 122 4.58 -4.67 -5.84
#